data_AF-T0I3U0-F1
#
_entry.id   AF-T0I3U0-F1
#
_cell.length_a   1.000
_cell.length_b   1.000
_cell.length_c   1.000
_cell.angle_alpha   90.00
_cell.angle_beta   90.00
_cell.angle_gamma   90.00
#
_symmetry.space_group_name_H-M   'P 1'
#
loop_
_entity.id
_entity.type
_entity.pdbx_description
1 polymer ?
#
loop_
_entity_poly.entity_id
_entity_poly.type
_entity_poly.pdbx_seq_one_letter_code
_entity_poly.pdbx_strand_id
1 'polypeptide(L)'
;MASEIQKHLWADLANAPDGPGVYAWYYSPEITDFDLDRTIEAARSASDRVEAERVIRAMLDGRLFHYFREEPYTAAVSGPLKPTYVGSLEHDTAASSSLVSRLAAEPDRLRTIRDVLALSAPMFASPLYIGMATVLRGRLARHKELIERFRSVVPRDGQVSRNSDAGFAWQVAKRKIPPERLFVFTCSTTSDDGTAVDIENILNRICYPILGRN
;
A
#
# COMPACT_ATOMS: atom_id res chain seq x y z
N MET A 1 22.64 8.36 18.53
CA MET A 1 22.86 8.10 17.09
C MET A 1 21.79 7.14 16.64
N ALA A 2 20.98 7.47 15.63
CA ALA A 2 19.97 6.53 15.11
C ALA A 2 20.65 5.27 14.58
N SER A 3 20.03 4.11 14.77
CA SER A 3 20.55 2.86 14.23
C SER A 3 20.45 2.84 12.70
N GLU A 4 21.12 1.88 12.07
CA GLU A 4 20.93 1.56 10.66
C GLU A 4 19.48 1.18 10.36
N ILE A 5 18.99 1.52 9.16
CA ILE A 5 17.67 1.12 8.67
C ILE A 5 17.73 -0.34 8.22
N GLN A 6 16.85 -1.19 8.76
CA GLN A 6 16.84 -2.63 8.50
C GLN A 6 15.56 -3.04 7.76
N LYS A 7 15.69 -3.90 6.74
CA LYS A 7 14.57 -4.49 6.00
C LYS A 7 14.21 -5.84 6.61
N HIS A 8 12.92 -6.06 6.85
CA HIS A 8 12.37 -7.35 7.28
C HIS A 8 11.26 -7.79 6.32
N LEU A 9 11.35 -9.04 5.86
CA LEU A 9 10.27 -9.69 5.12
C LEU A 9 9.22 -10.23 6.10
N TRP A 10 8.05 -10.59 5.59
CA TRP A 10 6.95 -11.18 6.39
C TRP A 10 7.37 -12.38 7.25
N ALA A 11 8.24 -13.24 6.70
CA ALA A 11 8.77 -14.41 7.40
C ALA A 11 9.75 -14.03 8.52
N ASP A 12 10.46 -12.92 8.36
CA ASP A 12 11.59 -12.52 9.21
C ASP A 12 11.22 -11.47 10.26
N LEU A 13 9.93 -11.15 10.43
CA LEU A 13 9.47 -10.13 11.38
C LEU A 13 9.86 -10.41 12.83
N ALA A 14 10.09 -11.69 13.18
CA ALA A 14 10.59 -12.07 14.50
C ALA A 14 12.01 -11.54 14.78
N ASN A 15 12.79 -11.26 13.73
CA ASN A 15 14.15 -10.73 13.82
C ASN A 15 14.19 -9.19 13.95
N ALA A 16 13.03 -8.52 14.01
CA ALA A 16 12.99 -7.09 14.21
C ALA A 16 13.60 -6.68 15.57
N PRO A 17 14.10 -5.44 15.69
CA PRO A 17 14.69 -4.94 16.93
C PRO A 17 13.75 -5.02 18.14
N ASP A 18 14.31 -5.32 19.32
CA ASP A 18 13.60 -5.40 20.60
C ASP A 18 13.68 -4.09 21.38
N GLY A 19 13.49 -2.97 20.69
CA GLY A 19 13.65 -1.64 21.25
C GLY A 19 12.76 -0.62 20.56
N PRO A 20 12.82 0.65 21.02
CA PRO A 20 11.98 1.70 20.48
C PRO A 20 12.43 2.08 19.07
N GLY A 21 11.49 2.59 18.28
CA GLY A 21 11.81 3.12 16.96
C GLY A 21 10.60 3.34 16.07
N VAL A 22 10.90 3.61 14.80
CA VAL A 22 9.92 3.82 13.75
C VAL A 22 9.99 2.70 12.71
N TYR A 23 8.87 2.45 12.03
CA TYR A 23 8.78 1.46 10.97
C TYR A 23 7.86 1.92 9.84
N ALA A 24 8.15 1.44 8.63
CA ALA A 24 7.37 1.73 7.44
C ALA A 24 7.09 0.44 6.66
N TRP A 25 5.81 0.12 6.46
CA TRP A 25 5.34 -1.01 5.67
C TRP A 25 5.27 -0.63 4.20
N TYR A 26 5.65 -1.57 3.35
CA TYR A 26 5.56 -1.47 1.90
C TYR A 26 4.98 -2.75 1.31
N TYR A 27 4.51 -2.65 0.08
CA TYR A 27 4.00 -3.76 -0.71
C TYR A 27 4.74 -3.81 -2.04
N SER A 28 5.16 -5.02 -2.44
CA SER A 28 5.69 -5.29 -3.77
C SER A 28 4.61 -5.98 -4.61
N PRO A 29 3.93 -5.27 -5.52
CA PRO A 29 2.92 -5.87 -6.38
C PRO A 29 3.43 -7.13 -7.08
N GLU A 30 2.54 -8.10 -7.25
CA GLU A 30 2.82 -9.31 -8.02
C GLU A 30 2.00 -9.32 -9.29
N ILE A 31 2.69 -9.35 -10.42
CA ILE A 31 2.12 -9.81 -11.68
C ILE A 31 2.95 -11.00 -12.13
N THR A 32 2.34 -12.17 -12.09
CA THR A 32 3.00 -13.43 -12.50
C THR A 32 3.22 -13.44 -14.01
N ASP A 33 4.20 -14.22 -14.49
CA ASP A 33 4.37 -14.47 -15.93
C ASP A 33 3.08 -15.02 -16.55
N PHE A 34 2.40 -15.94 -15.85
CA PHE A 34 1.13 -16.49 -16.27
C PHE A 34 0.03 -15.41 -16.46
N ASP A 35 -0.13 -14.50 -15.51
CA ASP A 35 -1.11 -13.42 -15.62
C ASP A 35 -0.77 -12.45 -16.76
N LEU A 36 0.52 -12.17 -16.96
CA LEU A 36 1.00 -11.33 -18.07
C LEU A 36 0.77 -11.99 -19.42
N ASP A 37 1.18 -13.24 -19.60
CA ASP A 37 1.06 -13.95 -20.86
C ASP A 37 -0.40 -14.07 -21.27
N ARG A 38 -1.28 -14.43 -20.33
CA ARG A 38 -2.74 -14.43 -20.56
C ARG A 38 -3.27 -13.06 -20.97
N THR A 39 -2.81 -11.98 -20.33
CA THR A 39 -3.27 -10.61 -20.64
C THR A 39 -2.78 -10.19 -22.03
N ILE A 40 -1.53 -10.49 -22.37
CA ILE A 40 -0.91 -10.15 -23.65
C ILE A 40 -1.56 -10.90 -24.79
N GLU A 41 -1.80 -12.20 -24.61
CA GLU A 41 -2.51 -13.03 -25.59
C GLU A 41 -3.94 -12.55 -25.80
N ALA A 42 -4.67 -12.25 -24.71
CA ALA A 42 -6.02 -11.71 -24.79
C ALA A 42 -6.08 -10.34 -25.48
N ALA A 43 -5.12 -9.45 -25.21
CA ALA A 43 -5.06 -8.14 -25.86
C ALA A 43 -4.73 -8.23 -27.35
N ARG A 44 -3.86 -9.18 -27.76
CA ARG A 44 -3.52 -9.44 -29.17
C ARG A 44 -4.65 -10.10 -29.94
N SER A 45 -5.41 -10.97 -29.29
CA SER A 45 -6.52 -11.72 -29.89
C SER A 45 -7.85 -10.97 -29.86
N ALA A 46 -7.85 -9.73 -29.35
CA ALA A 46 -9.04 -8.89 -29.28
C ALA A 46 -9.59 -8.57 -30.68
N SER A 47 -10.91 -8.50 -30.81
CA SER A 47 -11.59 -8.25 -32.08
C SER A 47 -11.33 -6.84 -32.63
N ASP A 48 -11.11 -5.89 -31.73
CA ASP A 48 -10.86 -4.50 -32.05
C ASP A 48 -10.03 -3.83 -30.96
N ARG A 49 -9.74 -2.54 -31.20
CA ARG A 49 -8.96 -1.72 -30.29
C ARG A 49 -9.63 -1.52 -28.93
N VAL A 50 -10.95 -1.34 -28.91
CA VAL A 50 -11.70 -1.06 -27.68
C VAL A 50 -11.62 -2.26 -26.76
N GLU A 51 -11.73 -3.46 -27.31
CA GLU A 51 -11.63 -4.71 -26.57
C GLU A 51 -10.21 -4.94 -26.02
N ALA A 52 -9.17 -4.67 -26.82
CA ALA A 52 -7.78 -4.72 -26.35
C ALA A 52 -7.53 -3.76 -25.18
N GLU A 53 -8.02 -2.51 -25.29
CA GLU A 53 -7.91 -1.51 -24.22
C GLU A 53 -8.70 -1.93 -22.96
N ARG A 54 -9.85 -2.58 -23.12
CA ARG A 54 -10.64 -3.13 -22.01
C ARG A 54 -9.87 -4.22 -21.24
N VAL A 55 -9.21 -5.13 -21.95
CA VAL A 55 -8.36 -6.19 -21.35
C VAL A 55 -7.22 -5.57 -20.55
N ILE A 56 -6.51 -4.60 -21.14
CA ILE A 56 -5.40 -3.91 -20.46
C ILE A 56 -5.88 -3.17 -19.22
N ARG A 57 -7.00 -2.43 -19.31
CA ARG A 57 -7.57 -1.71 -18.17
C ARG A 57 -7.95 -2.66 -17.04
N ALA A 58 -8.61 -3.77 -17.36
CA ALA A 58 -8.97 -4.78 -16.37
C ALA A 58 -7.75 -5.38 -15.66
N MET A 59 -6.65 -5.61 -16.38
CA MET A 59 -5.41 -6.08 -15.76
C MET A 59 -4.81 -5.01 -14.83
N LEU A 60 -4.64 -3.77 -15.29
CA LEU A 60 -4.08 -2.69 -14.48
C LEU A 60 -4.90 -2.45 -13.21
N ASP A 61 -6.23 -2.35 -13.34
CA ASP A 61 -7.11 -2.14 -12.19
C ASP A 61 -7.08 -3.33 -11.23
N GLY A 62 -7.25 -4.56 -11.75
CA GLY A 62 -7.40 -5.75 -10.92
C GLY A 62 -6.10 -6.28 -10.31
N ARG A 63 -4.94 -5.98 -10.90
CA ARG A 63 -3.64 -6.53 -10.48
C ARG A 63 -2.66 -5.49 -9.96
N LEU A 64 -2.86 -4.21 -10.24
CA LEU A 64 -2.00 -3.14 -9.75
C LEU A 64 -2.76 -2.15 -8.88
N PHE A 65 -3.71 -1.42 -9.46
CA PHE A 65 -4.23 -0.20 -8.83
C PHE A 65 -5.16 -0.48 -7.65
N HIS A 66 -5.93 -1.57 -7.67
CA HIS A 66 -6.86 -1.88 -6.58
C HIS A 66 -6.21 -1.90 -5.19
N TYR A 67 -4.96 -2.35 -5.07
CA TYR A 67 -4.24 -2.40 -3.80
C TYR A 67 -3.88 -1.02 -3.23
N PHE A 68 -3.90 0.02 -4.07
CA PHE A 68 -3.51 1.38 -3.72
C PHE A 68 -4.70 2.34 -3.61
N ARG A 69 -5.93 1.86 -3.82
CA ARG A 69 -7.13 2.70 -3.70
C ARG A 69 -7.38 3.09 -2.25
N GLU A 70 -7.53 4.38 -2.01
CA GLU A 70 -7.98 4.91 -0.74
C GLU A 70 -9.49 4.71 -0.58
N GLU A 71 -9.94 4.58 0.67
CA GLU A 71 -11.37 4.62 0.95
C GLU A 71 -11.88 6.06 0.80
N PRO A 72 -13.16 6.26 0.42
CA PRO A 72 -13.74 7.59 0.41
C PRO A 72 -13.56 8.28 1.77
N TYR A 73 -13.11 9.54 1.73
CA TYR A 73 -12.86 10.33 2.93
C TYR A 73 -13.54 11.68 2.84
N THR A 74 -13.83 12.28 4.00
CA THR A 74 -14.42 13.62 4.03
C THR A 74 -13.33 14.67 3.93
N ALA A 75 -13.52 15.63 3.02
CA ALA A 75 -12.67 16.79 2.93
C ALA A 75 -13.46 18.06 3.28
N ALA A 76 -12.73 19.02 3.85
CA ALA A 76 -13.24 20.36 4.11
C ALA A 76 -12.33 21.39 3.44
N VAL A 77 -12.92 22.32 2.68
CA VAL A 77 -12.23 23.49 2.15
C VAL A 77 -12.76 24.71 2.91
N SER A 78 -11.89 25.36 3.68
CA SER A 78 -12.22 26.52 4.49
C SER A 78 -11.22 27.65 4.28
N GLY A 79 -11.64 28.90 4.52
CA GLY A 79 -10.75 30.05 4.55
C GLY A 79 -11.25 31.11 5.54
N PRO A 80 -10.38 32.00 6.07
CA PRO A 80 -10.75 32.93 7.14
C PRO A 80 -11.97 33.81 6.86
N LEU A 81 -12.24 34.10 5.58
CA LEU A 81 -13.33 34.96 5.11
C LEU A 81 -14.20 34.26 4.03
N LYS A 82 -14.12 32.93 3.91
CA LYS A 82 -14.86 32.15 2.92
C LYS A 82 -15.75 31.12 3.62
N PRO A 83 -16.91 30.75 3.04
CA PRO A 83 -17.69 29.62 3.53
C PRO A 83 -16.85 28.34 3.60
N THR A 84 -17.13 27.48 4.58
CA THR A 84 -16.57 26.13 4.65
C THR A 84 -17.39 25.18 3.80
N TYR A 85 -16.74 24.50 2.87
CA TYR A 85 -17.34 23.44 2.06
C TYR A 85 -16.92 22.10 2.64
N VAL A 86 -17.88 21.22 2.92
CA VAL A 86 -17.60 19.87 3.44
C VAL A 86 -18.29 18.86 2.55
N GLY A 87 -17.58 17.80 2.16
CA GLY A 87 -18.12 16.75 1.31
C GLY A 87 -17.27 15.48 1.32
N SER A 88 -17.82 14.43 0.72
CA SER A 88 -17.08 13.18 0.49
C SER A 88 -16.24 13.29 -0.77
N LEU A 89 -14.99 12.84 -0.70
CA LEU A 89 -14.12 12.63 -1.84
C LEU A 89 -13.99 11.13 -2.10
N GLU A 90 -14.05 10.75 -3.36
CA GLU A 90 -13.76 9.40 -3.82
C GLU A 90 -12.42 9.40 -4.57
N HIS A 91 -11.58 8.42 -4.29
CA HIS A 91 -10.28 8.29 -4.95
C HIS A 91 -10.42 7.40 -6.19
N ASP A 92 -10.36 8.00 -7.39
CA ASP A 92 -10.38 7.27 -8.66
C ASP A 92 -8.96 7.07 -9.22
N THR A 93 -8.40 5.87 -9.01
CA THR A 93 -7.08 5.47 -9.54
C THR A 93 -7.18 4.89 -10.96
N ALA A 94 -8.00 5.47 -11.84
CA ALA A 94 -8.19 4.94 -13.19
C ALA A 94 -6.93 5.10 -14.06
N ALA A 95 -6.61 4.05 -14.82
CA ALA A 95 -5.58 4.12 -15.86
C ALA A 95 -5.92 5.22 -16.89
N SER A 96 -4.97 6.14 -17.15
CA SER A 96 -5.17 7.14 -18.20
C SER A 96 -5.41 6.47 -19.56
N SER A 97 -6.32 7.02 -20.36
CA SER A 97 -6.63 6.50 -21.69
C SER A 97 -5.38 6.38 -22.56
N SER A 98 -4.46 7.35 -22.49
CA SER A 98 -3.21 7.32 -23.23
C SER A 98 -2.29 6.15 -22.84
N LEU A 99 -2.20 5.81 -21.54
CA LEU A 99 -1.43 4.66 -21.07
C LEU A 99 -2.03 3.36 -21.59
N VAL A 100 -3.34 3.20 -21.40
CA VAL A 100 -4.08 2.00 -21.82
C VAL A 100 -3.94 1.81 -23.33
N SER A 101 -4.07 2.88 -24.10
CA SER A 101 -3.90 2.82 -25.55
C SER A 101 -2.47 2.38 -25.90
N ARG A 102 -1.42 3.03 -25.39
CA ARG A 102 -0.04 2.61 -25.69
C ARG A 102 0.24 1.14 -25.36
N LEU A 103 -0.31 0.64 -24.25
CA LEU A 103 -0.17 -0.74 -23.84
C LEU A 103 -1.00 -1.72 -24.68
N ALA A 104 -2.20 -1.35 -25.10
CA ALA A 104 -2.98 -2.18 -26.01
C ALA A 104 -2.33 -2.26 -27.40
N ALA A 105 -1.53 -1.26 -27.80
CA ALA A 105 -0.82 -1.28 -29.09
C ALA A 105 0.44 -2.15 -29.02
N GLU A 106 1.09 -2.19 -27.87
CA GLU A 106 2.30 -2.98 -27.65
C GLU A 106 2.24 -3.67 -26.28
N PRO A 107 1.45 -4.76 -26.15
CA PRO A 107 1.21 -5.40 -24.86
C PRO A 107 2.47 -5.99 -24.21
N ASP A 108 3.50 -6.31 -24.98
CA ASP A 108 4.75 -6.87 -24.44
C ASP A 108 5.49 -5.92 -23.49
N ARG A 109 5.24 -4.61 -23.60
CA ARG A 109 5.76 -3.59 -22.66
C ARG A 109 5.37 -3.89 -21.21
N LEU A 110 4.29 -4.63 -20.99
CA LEU A 110 3.86 -5.05 -19.66
C LEU A 110 4.92 -5.88 -18.92
N ARG A 111 5.79 -6.62 -19.63
CA ARG A 111 6.88 -7.39 -18.99
C ARG A 111 7.91 -6.46 -18.36
N THR A 112 8.41 -5.49 -19.11
CA THR A 112 9.34 -4.48 -18.60
C THR A 112 8.72 -3.66 -17.47
N ILE A 113 7.44 -3.28 -17.60
CA ILE A 113 6.73 -2.56 -16.53
C ILE A 113 6.67 -3.40 -15.26
N ARG A 114 6.33 -4.69 -15.36
CA ARG A 114 6.31 -5.62 -14.22
C ARG A 114 7.68 -5.74 -13.57
N ASP A 115 8.75 -5.86 -14.36
CA ASP A 115 10.12 -5.96 -13.84
C ASP A 115 10.52 -4.71 -13.04
N VAL A 116 10.21 -3.51 -13.56
CA VAL A 116 10.49 -2.25 -12.87
C VAL A 116 9.63 -2.08 -11.62
N LEU A 117 8.33 -2.43 -11.69
CA LEU A 117 7.43 -2.32 -10.55
C LEU A 117 7.85 -3.23 -9.39
N ALA A 118 8.35 -4.43 -9.67
CA ALA A 118 8.87 -5.35 -8.65
C ALA A 118 10.08 -4.78 -7.88
N LEU A 119 10.83 -3.83 -8.48
CA LEU A 119 11.98 -3.16 -7.87
C LEU A 119 11.64 -1.78 -7.31
N SER A 120 10.42 -1.30 -7.52
CA SER A 120 10.04 0.09 -7.25
C SER A 120 9.99 0.42 -5.76
N ALA A 121 9.59 -0.53 -4.91
CA ALA A 121 9.48 -0.31 -3.48
C ALA A 121 10.79 -0.72 -2.75
N PRO A 122 11.33 0.14 -1.85
CA PRO A 122 10.74 1.37 -1.33
C PRO A 122 11.08 2.64 -2.13
N MET A 123 12.00 2.57 -3.11
CA MET A 123 12.67 3.75 -3.67
C MET A 123 11.75 4.74 -4.39
N PHE A 124 10.68 4.26 -5.02
CA PHE A 124 9.70 5.04 -5.78
C PHE A 124 8.28 4.94 -5.22
N ALA A 125 8.07 4.09 -4.23
CA ALA A 125 6.74 3.79 -3.71
C ALA A 125 6.50 4.52 -2.38
N SER A 126 5.33 5.15 -2.24
CA SER A 126 4.86 5.59 -0.94
C SER A 126 4.69 4.40 0.00
N PRO A 127 4.98 4.54 1.30
CA PRO A 127 4.70 3.50 2.28
C PRO A 127 3.19 3.19 2.32
N LEU A 128 2.83 1.95 2.61
CA LEU A 128 1.45 1.63 2.97
C LEU A 128 1.10 2.22 4.33
N TYR A 129 2.02 2.15 5.29
CA TYR A 129 1.77 2.61 6.67
C TYR A 129 3.08 2.94 7.34
N ILE A 130 3.10 4.02 8.12
CA ILE A 130 4.22 4.40 8.98
C ILE A 130 3.73 4.36 10.42
N GLY A 131 4.54 3.80 11.31
CA GLY A 131 4.24 3.75 12.73
C GLY A 131 5.48 3.82 13.59
N MET A 132 5.25 3.87 14.89
CA MET A 132 6.28 3.78 15.91
C MET A 132 5.93 2.74 16.96
N ALA A 133 6.91 2.34 17.75
CA ALA A 133 6.72 1.49 18.91
C ALA A 133 7.82 1.74 19.94
N THR A 134 7.50 1.47 21.21
CA THR A 134 8.49 1.31 22.28
C THR A 134 9.23 -0.04 22.19
N VAL A 135 8.58 -1.03 21.57
CA VAL A 135 9.15 -2.35 21.24
C VAL A 135 8.72 -2.73 19.82
N LEU A 136 9.61 -2.48 18.85
CA LEU A 136 9.34 -2.72 17.42
C LEU A 136 8.92 -4.17 17.13
N ARG A 137 9.67 -5.15 17.63
CA ARG A 137 9.35 -6.58 17.43
C ARG A 137 7.94 -6.93 17.90
N GLY A 138 7.57 -6.53 19.11
CA GLY A 138 6.24 -6.78 19.67
C GLY A 138 5.13 -6.11 18.84
N ARG A 139 5.36 -4.89 18.36
CA ARG A 139 4.39 -4.17 17.53
C ARG A 139 4.19 -4.83 16.17
N LEU A 140 5.28 -5.24 15.51
CA LEU A 140 5.22 -5.92 14.21
C LEU A 140 4.58 -7.31 14.33
N ALA A 141 4.87 -8.05 15.41
CA ALA A 141 4.20 -9.33 15.69
C ALA A 141 2.68 -9.16 15.86
N ARG A 142 2.24 -8.08 16.53
CA ARG A 142 0.81 -7.76 16.65
C ARG A 142 0.16 -7.45 15.30
N HIS A 143 0.82 -6.66 14.44
CA HIS A 143 0.33 -6.42 13.07
C HIS A 143 0.20 -7.72 12.29
N LYS A 144 1.21 -8.59 12.37
CA LYS A 144 1.21 -9.91 11.73
C LYS A 144 -0.02 -10.72 12.14
N GLU A 145 -0.22 -10.88 13.45
CA GLU A 145 -1.36 -11.61 14.02
C GLU A 145 -2.71 -11.03 13.58
N LEU A 146 -2.86 -9.70 13.62
CA LEU A 146 -4.11 -9.04 13.23
C LEU A 146 -4.41 -9.21 11.73
N ILE A 147 -3.40 -9.11 10.86
CA ILE A 147 -3.57 -9.33 9.41
C ILE A 147 -4.00 -10.78 9.15
N GLU A 148 -3.33 -11.76 9.75
CA GLU A 148 -3.67 -13.19 9.61
C GLU A 148 -5.10 -13.47 10.12
N ARG A 149 -5.47 -12.88 11.26
CA ARG A 149 -6.81 -12.97 11.83
C ARG A 149 -7.88 -12.35 10.91
N PHE A 150 -7.70 -11.13 10.43
CA PHE A 150 -8.69 -10.46 9.58
C PHE A 150 -8.81 -11.06 8.17
N ARG A 151 -7.82 -11.86 7.75
CA ARG A 151 -7.92 -12.65 6.52
C ARG A 151 -8.72 -13.94 6.70
N SER A 152 -8.66 -14.57 7.89
CA SER A 152 -9.39 -15.81 8.18
C SER A 152 -10.86 -15.54 8.58
N VAL A 153 -11.11 -14.41 9.23
CA VAL A 153 -12.45 -13.94 9.58
C VAL A 153 -12.58 -12.55 9.00
N VAL A 154 -13.54 -12.33 8.10
CA VAL A 154 -13.85 -10.98 7.59
C VAL A 154 -14.77 -10.30 8.62
N PRO A 155 -14.29 -9.38 9.47
CA PRO A 155 -15.18 -8.59 10.31
C PRO A 155 -16.25 -7.91 9.47
N ARG A 156 -17.46 -7.81 10.00
CA ARG A 156 -18.48 -6.96 9.38
C ARG A 156 -18.03 -5.50 9.46
N ASP A 157 -18.29 -4.74 8.39
CA ASP A 157 -18.01 -3.31 8.35
C ASP A 157 -18.58 -2.63 9.62
N GLY A 158 -17.75 -1.86 10.33
CA GLY A 158 -18.11 -1.17 11.57
C GLY A 158 -17.70 -1.86 12.88
N GLN A 159 -17.17 -3.10 12.86
CA GLN A 159 -16.69 -3.78 14.07
C GLN A 159 -15.20 -3.59 14.37
N VAL A 160 -14.43 -3.06 13.40
CA VAL A 160 -13.01 -2.81 13.60
C VAL A 160 -12.82 -1.48 14.32
N SER A 161 -12.31 -1.55 15.55
CA SER A 161 -11.90 -0.36 16.30
C SER A 161 -10.95 0.50 15.46
N ARG A 162 -11.15 1.83 15.48
CA ARG A 162 -10.23 2.82 14.87
C ARG A 162 -8.87 2.89 15.57
N ASN A 163 -8.55 1.95 16.47
CA ASN A 163 -7.18 1.76 16.92
C ASN A 163 -6.27 1.49 15.72
N SER A 164 -5.13 2.17 15.70
CA SER A 164 -4.25 2.26 14.54
C SER A 164 -3.76 0.92 13.99
N ASP A 165 -3.53 -0.06 14.86
CA ASP A 165 -3.11 -1.40 14.45
C ASP A 165 -4.22 -2.17 13.75
N ALA A 166 -5.41 -2.16 14.34
CA ALA A 166 -6.56 -2.83 13.78
C ALA A 166 -6.96 -2.19 12.44
N GLY A 167 -6.82 -0.86 12.33
CA GLY A 167 -7.03 -0.12 11.09
C GLY A 167 -6.12 -0.58 9.96
N PHE A 168 -4.80 -0.53 10.15
CA PHE A 168 -3.86 -0.96 9.10
C PHE A 168 -4.07 -2.43 8.70
N ALA A 169 -4.13 -3.33 9.69
CA ALA A 169 -4.31 -4.75 9.44
C ALA A 169 -5.62 -5.07 8.68
N TRP A 170 -6.69 -4.36 9.03
CA TRP A 170 -7.97 -4.46 8.33
C TRP A 170 -7.88 -3.99 6.88
N GLN A 171 -7.24 -2.84 6.64
CA GLN A 171 -7.08 -2.29 5.29
C GLN A 171 -6.26 -3.23 4.38
N VAL A 172 -5.24 -3.90 4.93
CA VAL A 172 -4.47 -4.96 4.25
C VAL A 172 -5.36 -6.15 3.89
N ALA A 173 -6.12 -6.66 4.86
CA ALA A 173 -7.00 -7.82 4.66
C ALA A 173 -8.14 -7.52 3.66
N LYS A 174 -8.80 -6.37 3.81
CA LYS A 174 -9.89 -5.90 2.94
C LYS A 174 -9.48 -5.79 1.48
N ARG A 175 -8.26 -5.29 1.20
CA ARG A 175 -7.68 -5.21 -0.16
C ARG A 175 -7.09 -6.53 -0.65
N LYS A 176 -7.16 -7.60 0.15
CA LYS A 176 -6.60 -8.92 -0.16
C LYS A 176 -5.11 -8.85 -0.51
N ILE A 177 -4.37 -7.91 0.11
CA ILE A 177 -2.92 -7.81 -0.11
C ILE A 177 -2.26 -9.10 0.41
N PRO A 178 -1.48 -9.82 -0.42
CA PRO A 178 -0.79 -11.03 0.02
C PRO A 178 0.30 -10.72 1.05
N PRO A 179 0.25 -11.28 2.28
CA PRO A 179 1.19 -10.92 3.34
C PRO A 179 2.65 -11.22 3.00
N GLU A 180 2.92 -12.26 2.22
CA GLU A 180 4.25 -12.64 1.74
C GLU A 180 4.89 -11.57 0.83
N ARG A 181 4.09 -10.65 0.28
CA ARG A 181 4.55 -9.51 -0.52
C ARG A 181 4.68 -8.22 0.30
N LEU A 182 4.33 -8.27 1.59
CA LEU A 182 4.58 -7.19 2.53
C LEU A 182 6.00 -7.31 3.08
N PHE A 183 6.63 -6.15 3.24
CA PHE A 183 7.89 -6.02 3.95
C PHE A 183 7.92 -4.69 4.70
N VAL A 184 8.76 -4.62 5.72
CA VAL A 184 8.86 -3.48 6.61
C VAL A 184 10.30 -3.03 6.74
N PHE A 185 10.50 -1.72 6.73
CA PHE A 185 11.76 -1.12 7.15
C PHE A 185 11.63 -0.63 8.58
N THR A 186 12.63 -0.88 9.42
CA THR A 186 12.69 -0.43 10.81
C THR A 186 13.93 0.43 11.06
N CYS A 187 13.79 1.44 11.92
CA CYS A 187 14.89 2.26 12.42
C CYS A 187 14.73 2.43 13.93
N SER A 188 15.68 1.92 14.71
CA SER A 188 15.67 2.02 16.17
C SER A 188 16.14 3.39 16.65
N THR A 189 15.49 3.89 17.69
CA THR A 189 15.90 5.09 18.41
C THR A 189 16.69 4.71 19.67
N THR A 190 17.54 5.62 20.14
CA THR A 190 18.41 5.38 21.32
C THR A 190 17.67 5.51 22.65
N SER A 191 16.50 6.14 22.66
CA SER A 191 15.72 6.47 23.85
C SER A 191 14.22 6.39 23.56
N ASP A 192 13.44 6.08 24.60
CA ASP A 192 11.98 6.16 24.63
C ASP A 192 11.54 7.50 25.27
N ASP A 193 12.08 8.60 24.74
CA ASP A 193 11.84 9.98 25.22
C ASP A 193 10.80 10.74 24.37
N GLY A 194 10.07 10.03 23.51
CA GLY A 194 9.16 10.62 22.55
C GLY A 194 9.76 10.91 21.17
N THR A 195 11.08 10.79 20.98
CA THR A 195 11.72 11.01 19.65
C THR A 195 11.08 10.20 18.53
N ALA A 196 10.71 8.93 18.80
CA ALA A 196 10.04 8.08 17.81
C ALA A 196 8.63 8.58 17.43
N VAL A 197 7.93 9.26 18.35
CA VAL A 197 6.64 9.92 18.11
C VAL A 197 6.82 11.09 17.14
N ASP A 198 7.82 11.92 17.38
CA ASP A 198 8.08 13.11 16.55
C ASP A 198 8.51 12.71 15.15
N ILE A 199 9.39 11.72 15.04
CA ILE A 199 9.81 11.17 13.74
C ILE A 199 8.61 10.60 12.99
N GLU A 200 7.78 9.77 13.62
CA GLU A 200 6.57 9.21 12.98
C GLU A 200 5.63 10.32 12.51
N ASN A 201 5.40 11.34 13.33
CA ASN A 201 4.57 12.48 12.97
C ASN A 201 5.10 13.26 11.76
N ILE A 202 6.41 13.48 11.69
CA ILE A 202 7.06 14.15 10.56
C ILE A 202 6.97 13.29 9.31
N LEU A 203 7.32 12.00 9.41
CA LEU A 203 7.30 11.06 8.29
C LEU A 203 5.91 10.91 7.68
N ASN A 204 4.85 10.82 8.49
CA ASN A 204 3.48 10.76 7.98
C ASN A 204 3.10 12.00 7.15
N ARG A 205 3.67 13.17 7.44
CA ARG A 205 3.38 14.44 6.74
C ARG A 205 4.17 14.64 5.46
N ILE A 206 5.34 14.02 5.33
CA ILE A 206 6.18 14.16 4.13
C ILE A 206 6.05 12.98 3.16
N CYS A 207 5.70 11.79 3.67
CA CYS A 207 5.64 10.56 2.87
C CYS A 207 4.22 10.13 2.48
N TYR A 208 3.18 10.67 3.13
CA TYR A 208 1.76 10.41 2.82
C TYR A 208 1.43 8.91 2.65
N PRO A 209 1.50 8.10 3.73
CA PRO A 209 1.26 6.67 3.62
C PRO A 209 -0.18 6.36 3.15
N ILE A 210 -0.30 5.40 2.24
CA ILE A 210 -1.54 5.10 1.51
C ILE A 210 -2.66 4.60 2.44
N LEU A 211 -2.31 3.80 3.44
CA LEU A 211 -3.22 3.29 4.48
C LEU A 211 -2.97 4.03 5.81
N GLY A 212 -2.51 5.28 5.71
CA GLY A 212 -2.27 6.18 6.83
C GLY A 212 -3.54 6.52 7.58
N ARG A 213 -3.36 7.18 8.73
CA ARG A 213 -4.47 7.69 9.54
C ARG A 213 -4.90 9.04 8.96
N ASN A 214 -5.85 9.02 8.04
CA ASN A 214 -6.56 10.21 7.57
C ASN A 214 -7.77 10.51 8.46
#